data_AF-A0A4U7BDM5-F1
#
_entry.id   AF-A0A4U7BDM5-F1
#
_cell.length_a   1.000
_cell.length_b   1.000
_cell.length_c   1.000
_cell.angle_alpha   90.00
_cell.angle_beta   90.00
_cell.angle_gamma   90.00
#
_symmetry.space_group_name_H-M   'P 1'
#
loop_
_entity.id
_entity.type
_entity.pdbx_description
1 polymer ?
#
loop_
_entity_poly.entity_id
_entity_poly.type
_entity_poly.pdbx_seq_one_letter_code
_entity_poly.pdbx_strand_id
1 'polypeptide(L)'
;MSIFSINDNSNYTSILSQAKANKESKENSKINFANAFLKQNASKLNDIENKNSQTLIRSEVLNSTNNNNNINKNYYTKTNSPNYDISSEFKNSIYTLKFKQADISNNTAYGYSVDKDGYMGEDFNEAAGLPKDFKIHKSTLDEIERVAENDPIVSSIKEYLGVDKYYDNIDMANTIKQYYDKFNDIINHTFNDTNKTSFSEADLN
;
A
#
# COMPACT_ATOMS: atom_id res chain seq x y z
N MET A 1 -42.53 -23.52 -26.81
CA MET A 1 -41.71 -22.29 -26.66
C MET A 1 -40.53 -22.64 -25.77
N SER A 2 -39.30 -22.47 -26.27
CA SER A 2 -38.09 -22.76 -25.50
C SER A 2 -37.80 -21.60 -24.55
N ILE A 3 -37.63 -21.88 -23.26
CA ILE A 3 -37.38 -20.90 -22.18
C ILE A 3 -35.89 -20.58 -21.99
N PHE A 4 -35.02 -21.09 -22.85
CA PHE A 4 -33.59 -20.81 -22.83
C PHE A 4 -33.25 -19.84 -23.96
N SER A 5 -33.43 -18.55 -23.69
CA SER A 5 -32.83 -17.50 -24.51
C SER A 5 -31.32 -17.49 -24.26
N ILE A 6 -30.54 -18.07 -25.15
CA ILE A 6 -29.09 -17.90 -25.15
C ILE A 6 -28.83 -16.47 -25.64
N ASN A 7 -28.29 -15.63 -24.75
CA ASN A 7 -27.83 -14.29 -25.10
C ASN A 7 -26.50 -14.44 -25.84
N ASP A 8 -26.57 -14.65 -27.16
CA ASP A 8 -25.41 -14.70 -28.05
C ASP A 8 -24.80 -13.29 -28.20
N ASN A 9 -24.10 -12.81 -27.16
CA ASN A 9 -23.15 -11.72 -27.33
C ASN A 9 -21.88 -12.32 -27.94
N SER A 10 -21.83 -12.33 -29.28
CA SER A 10 -20.85 -12.98 -30.15
C SER A 10 -19.40 -12.47 -30.04
N ASN A 11 -19.06 -11.66 -29.02
CA ASN A 11 -17.70 -11.15 -28.80
C ASN A 11 -16.84 -12.00 -27.86
N TYR A 12 -17.40 -13.08 -27.28
CA TYR A 12 -16.66 -13.98 -26.39
C TYR A 12 -16.59 -15.39 -27.00
N THR A 13 -15.38 -15.88 -27.24
CA THR A 13 -15.11 -17.15 -27.94
C THR A 13 -15.47 -18.40 -27.12
N SER A 14 -15.81 -18.26 -25.83
CA SER A 14 -16.28 -19.36 -24.97
C SER A 14 -17.12 -18.89 -23.77
N ILE A 15 -17.97 -19.78 -23.24
CA ILE A 15 -18.74 -19.55 -22.00
C ILE A 15 -17.82 -19.21 -20.82
N LEU A 16 -16.63 -19.81 -20.77
CA LEU A 16 -15.62 -19.53 -19.75
C LEU A 16 -15.06 -18.10 -19.86
N SER A 17 -14.81 -17.62 -21.08
CA SER A 17 -14.35 -16.24 -21.31
C SER A 17 -15.40 -15.19 -20.91
N GLN A 18 -16.69 -15.49 -21.12
CA GLN A 18 -17.79 -14.62 -20.70
C GLN A 18 -17.97 -14.60 -19.18
N ALA A 19 -17.83 -15.75 -18.50
CA ALA A 19 -17.86 -15.82 -17.04
C ALA A 19 -16.70 -15.05 -16.39
N LYS A 20 -15.49 -15.12 -16.98
CA LYS A 20 -14.31 -14.37 -16.51
C LYS A 20 -14.51 -12.86 -16.66
N ALA A 21 -14.94 -12.39 -17.83
CA ALA A 21 -15.24 -10.97 -18.07
C ALA A 21 -16.36 -10.42 -17.16
N ASN A 22 -17.39 -11.23 -16.88
CA ASN A 22 -18.45 -10.87 -15.94
C ASN A 22 -17.96 -10.80 -14.48
N LYS A 23 -16.98 -11.62 -14.09
CA LYS A 23 -16.35 -11.54 -12.76
C LYS A 23 -15.45 -10.30 -12.64
N GLU A 24 -14.62 -10.04 -13.65
CA GLU A 24 -13.72 -8.87 -13.70
C GLU A 24 -14.50 -7.54 -13.73
N SER A 25 -15.58 -7.44 -14.52
CA SER A 25 -16.45 -6.26 -14.52
C SER A 25 -17.15 -6.04 -13.18
N LYS A 26 -17.55 -7.12 -12.49
CA LYS A 26 -18.14 -7.04 -11.15
C LYS A 26 -17.12 -6.63 -10.09
N GLU A 27 -15.86 -7.07 -10.20
CA GLU A 27 -14.76 -6.61 -9.34
C GLU A 27 -14.40 -5.14 -9.62
N ASN A 28 -14.29 -4.74 -10.89
CA ASN A 28 -14.06 -3.35 -11.29
C ASN A 28 -15.19 -2.42 -10.82
N SER A 29 -16.45 -2.89 -10.84
CA SER A 29 -17.58 -2.10 -10.31
C SER A 29 -17.50 -1.89 -8.79
N LYS A 30 -17.00 -2.87 -8.03
CA LYS A 30 -16.78 -2.75 -6.58
C LYS A 30 -15.65 -1.79 -6.26
N ILE A 31 -14.56 -1.84 -7.03
CA ILE A 31 -13.42 -0.93 -6.91
C ILE A 31 -13.87 0.51 -7.24
N ASN A 32 -14.66 0.69 -8.30
CA ASN A 32 -15.21 2.01 -8.66
C ASN A 32 -16.14 2.58 -7.59
N PHE A 33 -16.99 1.74 -6.98
CA PHE A 33 -17.82 2.17 -5.85
C PHE A 33 -16.97 2.57 -4.63
N ALA A 34 -15.95 1.78 -4.28
CA ALA A 34 -15.05 2.09 -3.18
C ALA A 34 -14.30 3.41 -3.41
N ASN A 35 -13.78 3.63 -4.62
CA ASN A 35 -13.09 4.87 -4.99
C ASN A 35 -14.01 6.09 -4.95
N ALA A 36 -15.24 5.96 -5.47
CA ALA A 36 -16.24 7.03 -5.41
C ALA A 36 -16.65 7.36 -3.95
N PHE A 37 -16.84 6.32 -3.12
CA PHE A 37 -17.16 6.48 -1.71
C PHE A 37 -16.03 7.18 -0.93
N LEU A 38 -14.77 6.77 -1.15
CA LEU A 38 -13.60 7.40 -0.53
C LEU A 38 -13.47 8.88 -0.95
N LYS A 39 -13.62 9.17 -2.24
CA LYS A 39 -13.60 10.55 -2.76
C LYS A 39 -14.72 11.42 -2.18
N GLN A 40 -15.92 10.87 -2.04
CA GLN A 40 -17.05 11.56 -1.43
C GLN A 40 -16.82 11.82 0.07
N ASN A 41 -16.16 10.92 0.79
CA ASN A 41 -15.86 11.12 2.21
C ASN A 41 -14.71 12.12 2.43
N ALA A 42 -13.68 12.09 1.59
CA ALA A 42 -12.58 13.05 1.65
C ALA A 42 -13.05 14.50 1.40
N SER A 43 -13.95 14.69 0.42
CA SER A 43 -14.55 16.01 0.15
C SER A 43 -15.42 16.50 1.31
N LYS A 44 -16.28 15.63 1.89
CA LYS A 44 -17.06 15.97 3.08
C LYS A 44 -16.17 16.34 4.29
N LEU A 45 -15.02 15.69 4.46
CA LEU A 45 -14.08 16.00 5.53
C LEU A 45 -13.45 17.39 5.36
N ASN A 46 -13.01 17.72 4.14
CA ASN A 46 -12.48 19.05 3.82
C ASN A 46 -13.54 20.14 4.04
N ASP A 47 -14.81 19.88 3.69
CA ASP A 47 -15.90 20.83 3.97
C ASP A 47 -16.15 21.05 5.47
N ILE A 48 -15.97 20.02 6.30
CA ILE A 48 -16.08 20.12 7.77
C ILE A 48 -14.92 20.93 8.34
N GLU A 49 -13.70 20.66 7.88
CA GLU A 49 -12.50 21.41 8.29
C GLU A 49 -12.65 22.91 7.96
N ASN A 50 -13.06 23.22 6.73
CA ASN A 50 -13.30 24.61 6.31
C ASN A 50 -14.41 25.30 7.11
N LYS A 51 -15.47 24.58 7.51
CA LYS A 51 -16.53 25.13 8.37
C LYS A 51 -16.05 25.37 9.80
N ASN A 52 -15.22 24.49 10.33
CA ASN A 52 -14.65 24.62 11.67
C ASN A 52 -13.66 25.79 11.74
N SER A 53 -12.78 25.95 10.74
CA SER A 53 -11.86 27.08 10.65
C SER A 53 -12.59 28.43 10.58
N GLN A 54 -13.68 28.53 9.81
CA GLN A 54 -14.51 29.74 9.77
C GLN A 54 -15.22 30.02 11.10
N THR A 55 -15.63 28.98 11.83
CA THR A 55 -16.30 29.12 13.14
C THR A 55 -15.30 29.57 14.21
N LEU A 56 -14.07 29.06 14.17
CA LEU A 56 -12.99 29.45 15.08
C LEU A 56 -12.63 30.94 14.90
N ILE A 57 -12.43 31.38 13.64
CA ILE A 57 -12.18 32.79 13.31
C ILE A 57 -13.32 33.69 13.81
N ARG A 58 -14.58 33.27 13.64
CA ARG A 58 -15.74 34.02 14.13
C ARG A 58 -15.78 34.12 15.66
N SER A 59 -15.37 33.07 16.37
CA SER A 59 -15.29 33.06 17.83
C SER A 59 -14.19 33.97 18.38
N GLU A 60 -13.03 34.04 17.70
CA GLU A 60 -11.92 34.92 18.05
C GLU A 60 -12.28 36.40 17.82
N VAL A 61 -12.92 36.72 16.69
CA VAL A 61 -13.40 38.09 16.37
C VAL A 61 -14.48 38.56 17.37
N LEU A 62 -15.39 37.67 17.78
CA LEU A 62 -16.40 37.97 18.81
C LEU A 62 -15.76 38.20 20.20
N ASN A 63 -14.67 37.50 20.52
CA ASN A 63 -13.97 37.66 21.80
C ASN A 63 -13.15 38.97 21.85
N SER A 64 -12.53 39.36 20.74
CA SER A 64 -11.81 40.64 20.62
C SER A 64 -12.74 41.86 20.70
N THR A 65 -14.01 41.73 20.31
CA THR A 65 -14.99 42.84 20.36
C THR A 65 -15.50 43.11 21.79
N ASN A 66 -15.38 42.16 22.71
CA ASN A 66 -15.91 42.25 24.08
C ASN A 66 -14.92 42.78 25.14
N ASN A 67 -13.69 43.17 24.76
CA ASN A 67 -12.66 43.62 25.70
C ASN A 67 -12.70 45.12 26.02
N ASN A 68 -13.84 45.78 25.86
CA ASN A 68 -14.07 47.14 26.34
C ASN A 68 -15.34 47.16 27.20
N ASN A 69 -15.23 46.74 28.46
CA ASN A 69 -15.83 47.38 29.65
C ASN A 69 -15.77 46.44 30.86
N ASN A 70 -14.99 46.83 31.87
CA ASN A 70 -15.07 46.31 33.23
C ASN A 70 -16.51 46.40 33.74
N ILE A 71 -17.07 45.30 34.28
CA ILE A 71 -17.73 45.24 35.59
C ILE A 71 -18.36 43.86 35.83
N ASN A 72 -18.03 43.34 37.00
CA ASN A 72 -18.59 42.18 37.67
C ASN A 72 -20.14 42.18 37.61
N LYS A 73 -20.73 41.21 36.91
CA LYS A 73 -22.18 40.93 36.97
C LYS A 73 -22.43 39.43 36.97
N ASN A 74 -22.59 38.87 38.17
CA ASN A 74 -23.35 37.65 38.41
C ASN A 74 -24.77 37.86 37.86
N TYR A 75 -25.01 37.42 36.63
CA TYR A 75 -26.35 37.11 36.14
C TYR A 75 -26.29 35.75 35.48
N TYR A 76 -27.11 34.85 36.01
CA TYR A 76 -27.49 33.57 35.43
C TYR A 76 -27.42 33.58 33.89
N THR A 77 -26.37 33.00 33.33
CA THR A 77 -26.44 32.40 32.00
C THR A 77 -26.07 30.94 32.18
N LYS A 78 -27.12 30.12 32.27
CA LYS A 78 -27.09 28.72 31.87
C LYS A 78 -26.31 28.68 30.55
N THR A 79 -25.03 28.30 30.60
CA THR A 79 -24.29 27.99 29.39
C THR A 79 -24.90 26.70 28.88
N ASN A 80 -25.97 26.83 28.11
CA ASN A 80 -26.20 25.90 27.02
C ASN A 80 -25.00 26.08 26.08
N SER A 81 -23.83 25.57 26.49
CA SER A 81 -22.89 25.05 25.51
C SER A 81 -23.75 24.18 24.61
N PRO A 82 -23.69 24.33 23.28
CA PRO A 82 -24.06 23.22 22.43
C PRO A 82 -23.13 22.11 22.89
N ASN A 83 -23.63 21.24 23.76
CA ASN A 83 -23.04 19.95 23.98
C ASN A 83 -23.16 19.31 22.62
N TYR A 84 -22.12 19.47 21.81
CA TYR A 84 -22.00 18.83 20.52
C TYR A 84 -21.85 17.36 20.88
N ASP A 85 -22.98 16.71 21.13
CA ASP A 85 -23.08 15.27 21.16
C ASP A 85 -22.73 14.86 19.74
N ILE A 86 -21.42 14.67 19.52
CA ILE A 86 -20.89 14.00 18.35
C ILE A 86 -21.72 12.72 18.26
N SER A 87 -22.59 12.65 17.24
CA SER A 87 -23.58 11.58 17.16
C SER A 87 -22.86 10.23 17.33
N SER A 88 -23.51 9.30 18.03
CA SER A 88 -22.97 7.95 18.23
C SER A 88 -22.55 7.29 16.92
N GLU A 89 -23.21 7.64 15.81
CA GLU A 89 -22.86 7.25 14.45
C GLU A 89 -21.51 7.80 13.98
N PHE A 90 -21.18 9.06 14.29
CA PHE A 90 -19.87 9.64 13.95
C PHE A 90 -18.75 9.08 14.85
N LYS A 91 -19.01 8.88 16.15
CA LYS A 91 -18.06 8.19 17.04
C LYS A 91 -17.77 6.76 16.53
N ASN A 92 -18.81 6.01 16.17
CA ASN A 92 -18.67 4.67 15.59
C ASN A 92 -17.88 4.67 14.28
N SER A 93 -18.03 5.71 13.45
CA SER A 93 -17.26 5.84 12.20
C SER A 93 -15.76 6.11 12.43
N ILE A 94 -15.39 6.91 13.44
CA ILE A 94 -13.98 7.12 13.83
C ILE A 94 -13.38 5.85 14.45
N TYR A 95 -14.15 5.12 15.27
CA TYR A 95 -13.71 3.83 15.79
C TYR A 95 -13.52 2.81 14.66
N THR A 96 -14.47 2.66 13.74
CA THR A 96 -14.33 1.72 12.59
C THR A 96 -13.21 2.09 11.63
N LEU A 97 -12.88 3.38 11.45
CA LEU A 97 -11.72 3.81 10.67
C LEU A 97 -10.39 3.54 11.39
N LYS A 98 -10.31 3.79 12.72
CA LYS A 98 -9.15 3.41 13.53
C LYS A 98 -8.92 1.89 13.55
N PHE A 99 -9.98 1.09 13.64
CA PHE A 99 -9.87 -0.38 13.61
C PHE A 99 -9.59 -0.95 12.21
N LYS A 100 -9.90 -0.23 11.11
CA LYS A 100 -9.48 -0.65 9.75
C LYS A 100 -8.03 -0.28 9.42
N GLN A 101 -7.47 0.74 10.06
CA GLN A 101 -6.07 1.14 9.88
C GLN A 101 -5.11 0.26 10.70
N ALA A 102 -5.58 -0.34 11.80
CA ALA A 102 -4.73 -0.96 12.82
C ALA A 102 -4.33 -2.43 12.59
N ASP A 103 -4.87 -3.13 11.57
CA ASP A 103 -4.48 -4.52 11.25
C ASP A 103 -3.88 -4.70 9.85
N ILE A 104 -3.69 -3.61 9.10
CA ILE A 104 -2.76 -3.64 7.98
C ILE A 104 -1.40 -3.31 8.57
N SER A 105 -0.79 -4.31 9.21
CA SER A 105 0.66 -4.39 9.19
C SER A 105 1.07 -4.35 7.72
N ASN A 106 1.30 -3.14 7.20
CA ASN A 106 2.04 -2.94 5.97
C ASN A 106 3.48 -3.31 6.31
N ASN A 107 3.71 -4.61 6.58
CA ASN A 107 5.05 -5.14 6.64
C ASN A 107 5.62 -4.85 5.25
N THR A 108 6.50 -3.86 5.19
CA THR A 108 7.21 -3.48 3.98
C THR A 108 8.69 -3.62 4.23
N ALA A 109 9.42 -4.10 3.24
CA ALA A 109 10.87 -4.13 3.24
C ALA A 109 11.36 -3.60 1.90
N TYR A 110 12.39 -2.76 1.92
CA TYR A 110 12.97 -2.18 0.70
C TYR A 110 11.98 -1.44 -0.21
N GLY A 111 10.85 -0.95 0.35
CA GLY A 111 9.79 -0.27 -0.41
C GLY A 111 8.70 -1.17 -0.98
N TYR A 112 8.73 -2.47 -0.70
CA TYR A 112 7.79 -3.47 -1.24
C TYR A 112 7.05 -4.20 -0.13
N SER A 113 5.90 -4.79 -0.47
CA SER A 113 5.07 -5.55 0.46
C SER A 113 5.78 -6.83 0.96
N VAL A 114 5.45 -7.22 2.19
CA VAL A 114 5.95 -8.43 2.86
C VAL A 114 4.77 -9.11 3.54
N ASP A 115 4.66 -10.42 3.35
CA ASP A 115 3.58 -11.19 3.94
C ASP A 115 3.77 -11.39 5.46
N LYS A 116 2.78 -12.03 6.09
CA LYS A 116 2.80 -12.31 7.54
C LYS A 116 3.94 -13.24 7.98
N ASP A 117 4.48 -14.03 7.05
CA ASP A 117 5.53 -15.02 7.30
C ASP A 117 6.92 -14.43 6.94
N GLY A 118 6.99 -13.17 6.51
CA GLY A 118 8.22 -12.45 6.20
C GLY A 118 8.71 -12.61 4.76
N TYR A 119 7.94 -13.21 3.86
CA TYR A 119 8.28 -13.31 2.45
C TYR A 119 7.91 -12.03 1.69
N MET A 120 8.78 -11.64 0.75
CA MET A 120 8.53 -10.51 -0.14
C MET A 120 7.31 -10.79 -1.02
N GLY A 121 6.50 -9.76 -1.25
CA GLY A 121 5.25 -9.85 -1.97
C GLY A 121 5.40 -9.82 -3.50
N GLU A 122 4.25 -9.92 -4.18
CA GLU A 122 4.18 -9.95 -5.64
C GLU A 122 4.74 -8.68 -6.29
N ASP A 123 4.59 -7.52 -5.63
CA ASP A 123 5.13 -6.24 -6.08
C ASP A 123 6.67 -6.22 -6.14
N PHE A 124 7.34 -6.87 -5.17
CA PHE A 124 8.78 -7.08 -5.23
C PHE A 124 9.17 -8.00 -6.39
N ASN A 125 8.46 -9.12 -6.56
CA ASN A 125 8.75 -10.09 -7.62
C ASN A 125 8.62 -9.45 -9.01
N GLU A 126 7.58 -8.65 -9.24
CA GLU A 126 7.38 -7.92 -10.48
C GLU A 126 8.53 -6.95 -10.76
N ALA A 127 8.92 -6.13 -9.77
CA ALA A 127 10.03 -5.20 -9.90
C ALA A 127 11.39 -5.91 -10.11
N ALA A 128 11.58 -7.07 -9.48
CA ALA A 128 12.79 -7.88 -9.58
C ALA A 128 12.81 -8.82 -10.81
N GLY A 129 11.74 -8.85 -11.62
CA GLY A 129 11.63 -9.77 -12.76
C GLY A 129 11.58 -11.26 -12.38
N LEU A 130 11.17 -11.56 -11.15
CA LEU A 130 11.08 -12.92 -10.61
C LEU A 130 9.73 -13.57 -10.98
N PRO A 131 9.64 -14.92 -11.01
CA PRO A 131 8.37 -15.62 -11.13
C PRO A 131 7.37 -15.17 -10.06
N LYS A 132 6.09 -15.08 -10.41
CA LYS A 132 5.04 -14.57 -9.51
C LYS A 132 4.97 -15.30 -8.17
N ASP A 133 5.21 -16.61 -8.17
CA ASP A 133 5.19 -17.49 -7.00
C ASP A 133 6.56 -17.67 -6.34
N PHE A 134 7.58 -16.94 -6.80
CA PHE A 134 8.92 -16.98 -6.20
C PHE A 134 8.86 -16.49 -4.75
N LYS A 135 9.51 -17.23 -3.86
CA LYS A 135 9.53 -16.93 -2.42
C LYS A 135 10.94 -16.58 -1.98
N ILE A 136 11.13 -15.31 -1.62
CA ILE A 136 12.33 -14.84 -0.94
C ILE A 136 11.93 -14.17 0.37
N HIS A 137 12.57 -14.57 1.47
CA HIS A 137 12.29 -14.02 2.79
C HIS A 137 13.08 -12.72 2.99
N LYS A 138 12.53 -11.71 3.66
CA LYS A 138 13.22 -10.42 3.89
C LYS A 138 14.59 -10.60 4.55
N SER A 139 14.73 -11.57 5.45
CA SER A 139 16.00 -11.84 6.14
C SER A 139 17.10 -12.34 5.19
N THR A 140 16.72 -12.94 4.06
CA THR A 140 17.69 -13.31 3.02
C THR A 140 18.24 -12.06 2.36
N LEU A 141 17.40 -11.07 2.08
CA LEU A 141 17.84 -9.78 1.54
C LEU A 141 18.67 -9.00 2.56
N ASP A 142 18.23 -8.99 3.84
CA ASP A 142 18.96 -8.39 4.96
C ASP A 142 20.39 -8.99 5.07
N GLU A 143 20.51 -10.31 4.91
CA GLU A 143 21.79 -11.02 4.96
C GLU A 143 22.68 -10.73 3.75
N ILE A 144 22.10 -10.59 2.56
CA ILE A 144 22.85 -10.19 1.36
C ILE A 144 23.44 -8.78 1.55
N GLU A 145 22.64 -7.82 2.03
CA GLU A 145 23.13 -6.47 2.39
C GLU A 145 24.25 -6.60 3.44
N ARG A 146 24.01 -7.34 4.53
CA ARG A 146 24.99 -7.52 5.61
C ARG A 146 26.32 -8.08 5.10
N VAL A 147 26.29 -9.11 4.25
CA VAL A 147 27.52 -9.71 3.71
C VAL A 147 28.23 -8.73 2.79
N ALA A 148 27.51 -8.01 1.92
CA ALA A 148 28.09 -6.99 1.05
C ALA A 148 28.75 -5.85 1.84
N GLU A 149 28.11 -5.39 2.92
CA GLU A 149 28.62 -4.32 3.79
C GLU A 149 29.85 -4.70 4.59
N ASN A 150 30.04 -5.99 4.84
CA ASN A 150 31.13 -6.55 5.64
C ASN A 150 32.19 -7.26 4.78
N ASP A 151 32.14 -7.11 3.46
CA ASP A 151 33.24 -7.51 2.60
C ASP A 151 34.54 -6.79 3.05
N PRO A 152 35.70 -7.45 3.10
CA PRO A 152 36.94 -6.84 3.60
C PRO A 152 37.33 -5.55 2.86
N ILE A 153 37.15 -5.52 1.53
CA ILE A 153 37.47 -4.33 0.73
C ILE A 153 36.49 -3.21 1.05
N VAL A 154 35.19 -3.52 1.07
CA VAL A 154 34.13 -2.55 1.42
C VAL A 154 34.35 -1.99 2.82
N SER A 155 34.68 -2.85 3.79
CA SER A 155 34.94 -2.47 5.18
C SER A 155 36.12 -1.52 5.32
N SER A 156 37.24 -1.81 4.64
CA SER A 156 38.39 -0.89 4.61
C SER A 156 38.06 0.45 3.95
N ILE A 157 37.22 0.46 2.92
CA ILE A 157 36.80 1.71 2.29
C ILE A 157 35.90 2.53 3.23
N LYS A 158 34.97 1.90 3.96
CA LYS A 158 34.15 2.58 4.97
C LYS A 158 34.99 3.26 6.04
N GLU A 159 35.99 2.54 6.57
CA GLU A 159 36.93 3.09 7.55
C GLU A 159 37.71 4.28 6.98
N TYR A 160 38.22 4.15 5.75
CA TYR A 160 38.95 5.22 5.07
C TYR A 160 38.09 6.46 4.81
N LEU A 161 36.83 6.27 4.40
CA LEU A 161 35.89 7.36 4.12
C LEU A 161 35.23 7.93 5.39
N GLY A 162 35.33 7.24 6.53
CA GLY A 162 34.68 7.62 7.78
C GLY A 162 33.16 7.52 7.74
N VAL A 163 32.61 6.52 7.03
CA VAL A 163 31.16 6.29 6.87
C VAL A 163 30.72 4.96 7.47
N ASP A 164 29.50 4.90 8.01
CA ASP A 164 28.98 3.70 8.67
C ASP A 164 28.51 2.62 7.67
N LYS A 165 27.99 3.06 6.51
CA LYS A 165 27.52 2.21 5.41
C LYS A 165 28.19 2.62 4.11
N TYR A 166 28.50 1.64 3.28
CA TYR A 166 29.11 1.89 1.97
C TYR A 166 28.04 2.01 0.90
N TYR A 167 27.07 1.09 0.94
CA TYR A 167 25.90 1.13 0.10
C TYR A 167 24.74 1.76 0.89
N ASP A 168 24.15 2.81 0.31
CA ASP A 168 22.97 3.48 0.84
C ASP A 168 21.97 3.74 -0.30
N ASN A 169 20.68 3.74 0.01
CA ASN A 169 19.59 3.94 -0.95
C ASN A 169 19.64 2.99 -2.17
N ILE A 170 19.98 1.72 -1.94
CA ILE A 170 20.02 0.70 -3.00
C ILE A 170 18.59 0.31 -3.39
N ASP A 171 18.34 0.24 -4.70
CA ASP A 171 17.17 -0.46 -5.23
C ASP A 171 17.40 -1.98 -5.16
N MET A 172 16.93 -2.59 -4.08
CA MET A 172 17.09 -4.02 -3.82
C MET A 172 16.43 -4.88 -4.91
N ALA A 173 15.26 -4.47 -5.43
CA ALA A 173 14.58 -5.22 -6.46
C ALA A 173 15.38 -5.20 -7.77
N ASN A 174 15.86 -4.02 -8.19
CA ASN A 174 16.72 -3.92 -9.38
C ASN A 174 18.07 -4.65 -9.20
N THR A 175 18.61 -4.68 -7.98
CA THR A 175 19.81 -5.47 -7.66
C THR A 175 19.55 -6.96 -7.86
N ILE A 176 18.48 -7.50 -7.27
CA ILE A 176 18.08 -8.91 -7.44
C ILE A 176 17.77 -9.22 -8.91
N LYS A 177 17.11 -8.30 -9.63
CA LYS A 177 16.84 -8.45 -11.07
C LYS A 177 18.10 -8.70 -11.87
N GLN A 178 19.15 -7.91 -11.66
CA GLN A 178 20.41 -8.08 -12.39
C GLN A 178 21.06 -9.44 -12.14
N TYR A 179 20.97 -9.97 -10.91
CA TYR A 179 21.47 -11.32 -10.62
C TYR A 179 20.60 -12.41 -11.24
N TYR A 180 19.28 -12.23 -11.23
CA TYR A 180 18.34 -13.18 -11.83
C TYR A 180 18.47 -13.22 -13.37
N ASP A 181 18.65 -12.06 -14.01
CA ASP A 181 18.93 -11.96 -15.45
C ASP A 181 20.21 -12.74 -15.82
N LYS A 182 21.29 -12.60 -15.04
CA LYS A 182 22.52 -13.38 -15.23
C LYS A 182 22.32 -14.87 -15.04
N PHE A 183 21.52 -15.27 -14.05
CA PHE A 183 21.17 -16.68 -13.86
C PHE A 183 20.43 -17.22 -15.09
N ASN A 184 19.45 -16.49 -15.59
CA ASN A 184 18.71 -16.86 -16.81
C ASN A 184 19.60 -16.94 -18.04
N ASP A 185 20.57 -16.03 -18.18
CA ASP A 185 21.57 -16.08 -19.27
C ASP A 185 22.40 -17.37 -19.21
N ILE A 186 22.84 -17.78 -18.00
CA ILE A 186 23.60 -19.03 -17.81
C ILE A 186 22.74 -20.25 -18.11
N ILE A 187 21.48 -20.27 -17.66
CA ILE A 187 20.54 -21.37 -17.93
C ILE A 187 20.28 -21.48 -19.43
N ASN A 188 20.00 -20.36 -20.10
CA ASN A 188 19.80 -20.34 -21.54
C ASN A 188 21.04 -20.79 -22.30
N HIS A 189 22.22 -20.35 -21.90
CA HIS A 189 23.47 -20.75 -22.54
C HIS A 189 23.77 -22.24 -22.35
N THR A 190 23.51 -22.77 -21.15
CA THR A 190 23.83 -24.17 -20.81
C THR A 190 22.82 -25.15 -21.39
N PHE A 191 21.53 -24.80 -21.38
CA PHE A 191 20.43 -25.74 -21.69
C PHE A 191 19.63 -25.35 -22.95
N ASN A 192 19.93 -24.21 -23.58
CA ASN A 192 19.17 -23.64 -24.70
C ASN A 192 17.67 -23.47 -24.41
N ASP A 193 17.31 -23.30 -23.14
CA ASP A 193 15.91 -23.12 -22.70
C ASP A 193 15.83 -22.18 -21.50
N THR A 194 15.44 -20.92 -21.75
CA THR A 194 15.19 -19.89 -20.73
C THR A 194 14.00 -20.22 -19.82
N ASN A 195 13.09 -21.08 -20.26
CA ASN A 195 11.86 -21.41 -19.53
C ASN A 195 11.95 -22.77 -18.86
N LYS A 196 13.14 -23.37 -18.79
CA LYS A 196 13.34 -24.66 -18.15
C LYS A 196 13.07 -24.55 -16.65
N THR A 197 11.91 -25.03 -16.21
CA THR A 197 11.49 -25.00 -14.80
C THR A 197 11.85 -26.28 -14.03
N SER A 198 12.47 -27.26 -14.68
CA SER A 198 12.87 -28.53 -14.05
C SER A 198 14.07 -29.15 -14.75
N PHE A 199 14.97 -29.75 -13.95
CA PHE A 199 16.15 -30.45 -14.42
C PHE A 199 15.98 -31.96 -14.21
N SER A 200 16.52 -32.73 -15.14
CA SER A 200 16.52 -34.19 -15.18
C SER A 200 17.96 -34.72 -15.15
N GLU A 201 18.14 -36.03 -14.97
CA GLU A 201 19.49 -36.64 -15.06
C GLU A 201 20.17 -36.38 -16.41
N ALA A 202 19.39 -36.22 -17.50
CA ALA A 202 19.94 -35.88 -18.81
C ALA A 202 20.58 -34.48 -18.84
N ASP A 203 20.18 -33.59 -17.94
CA ASP A 203 20.72 -32.23 -17.82
C ASP A 203 22.00 -32.16 -16.96
N LEU A 204 22.43 -33.28 -16.36
CA LEU A 204 23.65 -33.35 -15.55
C LEU A 204 24.92 -33.72 -16.36
N ASN A 205 24.76 -34.06 -17.65
CA ASN A 205 25.83 -34.62 -18.50
C ASN A 205 26.24 -33.67 -19.63
#